data_AF-A0AA88GE52-F1
#
_entry.id   AF-A0AA88GE52-F1
#
_cell.length_a   1.000
_cell.length_b   1.000
_cell.length_c   1.000
_cell.angle_alpha   90.00
_cell.angle_beta   90.00
_cell.angle_gamma   90.00
#
_symmetry.space_group_name_H-M   'P 1'
#
loop_
_entity.id
_entity.type
_entity.pdbx_description
1 polymer ?
#
loop_
_entity_poly.entity_id
_entity_poly.type
_entity_poly.pdbx_seq_one_letter_code
_entity_poly.pdbx_strand_id
1 'polypeptide(L)'
;MGACGSRPEHKTNTTPSDMITIGGQKEEGYAQLDNDGELFFKILLLGDSGVGKSTILSMFSDSKFNVNHVSTVGVDFKTVHLTVLNRPVQLQVWDTAGQERYRSIITAYYRGAHGILLTFDLTRRESYDNIRRWLLDVNKHAHQHTKTVLVGNKKDVDHMRNVTREEAEELAKELGIKYFEVSAKANDGIKEVFDDIAQQLIESM
;
A
#
# COMPACT_ATOMS: atom_id res chain seq x y z
N MET A 1 34.97 44.27 0.79
CA MET A 1 35.94 43.15 0.88
C MET A 1 35.93 42.71 2.34
N GLY A 2 35.31 41.63 2.79
CA GLY A 2 34.96 40.35 2.18
C GLY A 2 35.51 39.26 3.12
N ALA A 3 34.73 38.82 4.12
CA ALA A 3 35.06 37.67 4.95
C ALA A 3 33.76 36.95 5.34
N CYS A 4 33.37 35.96 4.53
CA CYS A 4 32.29 35.02 4.81
C CYS A 4 32.94 33.70 5.21
N GLY A 5 32.67 33.24 6.43
CA GLY A 5 33.17 31.97 6.95
C GLY A 5 32.55 30.78 6.23
N SER A 6 33.42 29.92 5.71
CA SER A 6 33.07 28.63 5.11
C SER A 6 32.72 27.61 6.20
N ARG A 7 31.55 26.96 6.03
CA ARG A 7 31.13 25.77 6.79
C ARG A 7 31.99 24.56 6.40
N PRO A 8 32.26 23.62 7.31
CA PRO A 8 32.95 22.37 6.95
C PRO A 8 31.98 21.38 6.29
N GLU A 9 32.44 20.79 5.18
CA GLU A 9 31.82 19.66 4.49
C GLU A 9 32.03 18.36 5.30
N HIS A 10 30.94 17.69 5.69
CA HIS A 10 30.99 16.31 6.18
C HIS A 10 31.18 15.37 4.99
N LYS A 11 32.40 14.87 4.81
CA LYS A 11 32.69 13.71 3.95
C LYS A 11 32.42 12.45 4.75
N THR A 12 31.35 11.72 4.43
CA THR A 12 31.15 10.35 4.89
C THR A 12 31.81 9.39 3.89
N ASN A 13 32.94 8.82 4.29
CA ASN A 13 33.56 7.68 3.61
C ASN A 13 32.72 6.43 3.91
N THR A 14 32.03 5.89 2.91
CA THR A 14 31.56 4.50 2.92
C THR A 14 32.60 3.62 2.25
N THR A 15 33.20 2.72 3.03
CA THR A 15 34.09 1.66 2.56
C THR A 15 33.28 0.58 1.82
N PRO A 16 33.76 0.07 0.67
CA PRO A 16 33.09 -0.98 -0.10
C PRO A 16 33.44 -2.35 0.45
N SER A 17 32.66 -2.84 1.43
CA SER A 17 32.73 -4.22 1.87
C SER A 17 31.47 -4.57 2.64
N ASP A 18 30.42 -4.88 1.87
CA ASP A 18 29.40 -5.90 2.17
C ASP A 18 28.64 -6.19 0.86
N MET A 19 29.39 -6.66 -0.14
CA MET A 19 28.82 -7.32 -1.31
C MET A 19 28.66 -8.80 -0.97
N ILE A 20 27.48 -9.20 -0.47
CA ILE A 20 27.11 -10.61 -0.52
C ILE A 20 26.63 -10.89 -1.95
N THR A 21 27.58 -11.31 -2.79
CA THR A 21 27.26 -11.92 -4.08
C THR A 21 26.83 -13.36 -3.81
N ILE A 22 25.52 -13.60 -3.72
CA ILE A 22 24.97 -14.93 -3.94
C ILE A 22 24.36 -14.93 -5.35
N GLY A 23 25.09 -15.51 -6.31
CA GLY A 23 24.51 -16.09 -7.51
C GLY A 23 23.62 -15.20 -8.39
N GLY A 24 24.14 -14.09 -8.93
CA GLY A 24 23.90 -13.69 -10.33
C GLY A 24 22.48 -13.56 -10.90
N GLN A 25 21.40 -13.53 -10.10
CA GLN A 25 20.05 -13.21 -10.56
C GLN A 25 19.38 -12.26 -9.56
N LYS A 26 19.02 -11.06 -10.01
CA LYS A 26 18.16 -10.14 -9.25
C LYS A 26 16.74 -10.68 -9.30
N GLU A 27 16.32 -11.40 -8.27
CA GLU A 27 14.95 -11.89 -8.15
C GLU A 27 14.02 -10.73 -7.75
N GLU A 28 13.25 -10.24 -8.73
CA GLU A 28 12.17 -9.28 -8.51
C GLU A 28 11.04 -9.96 -7.72
N GLY A 29 10.98 -9.79 -6.39
CA GLY A 29 9.85 -10.31 -5.60
C GLY A 29 10.08 -10.52 -4.11
N TYR A 30 11.33 -10.51 -3.63
CA TYR A 30 11.64 -10.67 -2.20
C TYR A 30 11.89 -9.33 -1.53
N ALA A 31 11.63 -9.26 -0.21
CA ALA A 31 11.85 -8.07 0.58
C ALA A 31 13.28 -7.55 0.37
N GLN A 32 13.40 -6.28 0.05
CA GLN A 32 14.69 -5.63 -0.09
C GLN A 32 15.08 -5.06 1.27
N LEU A 33 16.37 -5.07 1.61
CA LEU A 33 16.86 -4.23 2.69
C LEU A 33 17.03 -2.81 2.13
N ASP A 34 16.56 -1.81 2.85
CA ASP A 34 16.88 -0.41 2.53
C ASP A 34 18.34 -0.07 2.90
N ASN A 35 18.74 1.19 2.71
CA ASN A 35 20.11 1.63 2.97
C ASN A 35 20.53 1.54 4.46
N ASP A 36 19.55 1.39 5.37
CA ASP A 36 19.76 1.29 6.82
C ASP A 36 19.61 -0.16 7.32
N GLY A 37 19.35 -1.12 6.42
CA GLY A 37 19.15 -2.52 6.76
C GLY A 37 17.74 -2.86 7.24
N GLU A 38 16.76 -1.98 7.01
CA GLU A 38 15.34 -2.22 7.33
C GLU A 38 14.64 -2.97 6.19
N LEU A 39 13.62 -3.75 6.53
CA LEU A 39 12.82 -4.43 5.50
C LEU A 39 11.99 -3.42 4.72
N PHE A 40 12.17 -3.39 3.40
CA PHE A 40 11.46 -2.52 2.48
C PHE A 40 10.36 -3.28 1.74
N PHE A 41 9.13 -2.75 1.80
CA PHE A 41 8.01 -3.25 1.00
C PHE A 41 7.26 -2.13 0.29
N LYS A 42 7.00 -2.39 -1.00
CA LYS A 42 6.15 -1.57 -1.85
C LYS A 42 4.70 -2.06 -1.78
N ILE A 43 3.78 -1.20 -1.33
CA ILE A 43 2.35 -1.48 -1.25
C ILE A 43 1.60 -0.62 -2.27
N LEU A 44 0.66 -1.18 -3.04
CA LEU A 44 -0.24 -0.41 -3.89
C LEU A 44 -1.65 -0.38 -3.32
N LEU A 45 -2.27 0.81 -3.34
CA LEU A 45 -3.69 0.97 -3.08
C LEU A 45 -4.43 0.95 -4.41
N LEU A 46 -5.36 0.01 -4.57
CA LEU A 46 -6.16 -0.17 -5.79
C LEU A 46 -7.66 -0.20 -5.45
N GLY A 47 -8.49 0.10 -6.44
CA GLY A 47 -9.94 0.23 -6.27
C GLY A 47 -10.49 1.46 -6.97
N ASP A 48 -11.81 1.56 -7.04
CA ASP A 48 -12.50 2.60 -7.79
C ASP A 48 -12.20 4.01 -7.26
N SER A 49 -12.50 5.02 -8.08
CA SER A 49 -12.46 6.42 -7.64
C SER A 49 -13.41 6.65 -6.46
N GLY A 50 -13.00 7.52 -5.53
CA GLY A 50 -13.84 7.92 -4.39
C GLY A 50 -14.04 6.87 -3.29
N VAL A 51 -13.44 5.68 -3.38
CA VAL A 51 -13.51 4.65 -2.31
C VAL A 51 -12.69 5.03 -1.06
N GLY A 52 -11.76 5.99 -1.19
CA GLY A 52 -11.01 6.57 -0.06
C GLY A 52 -9.57 6.07 0.09
N LYS A 53 -8.93 5.60 -0.99
CA LYS A 53 -7.51 5.16 -1.00
C LYS A 53 -6.56 6.24 -0.47
N SER A 54 -6.63 7.45 -1.03
CA SER A 54 -5.84 8.60 -0.59
C SER A 54 -6.11 8.97 0.87
N THR A 55 -7.35 8.80 1.33
CA THR A 55 -7.74 9.02 2.73
C THR A 55 -7.10 7.99 3.64
N ILE A 56 -7.15 6.70 3.28
CA ILE A 56 -6.52 5.61 4.02
C ILE A 56 -5.02 5.87 4.14
N LEU A 57 -4.36 6.23 3.04
CA LEU A 57 -2.93 6.57 3.06
C LEU A 57 -2.65 7.76 3.98
N SER A 58 -3.43 8.84 3.86
CA SER A 58 -3.23 10.05 4.68
C SER A 58 -3.42 9.77 6.18
N MET A 59 -4.39 8.92 6.52
CA MET A 59 -4.64 8.51 7.90
C MET A 59 -3.54 7.62 8.46
N PHE A 60 -3.04 6.70 7.64
CA PHE A 60 -1.93 5.85 8.03
C PHE A 60 -0.62 6.64 8.22
N SER A 61 -0.30 7.56 7.31
CA SER A 61 0.99 8.27 7.32
C SER A 61 1.03 9.48 8.25
N ASP A 62 -0.06 10.25 8.33
CA ASP A 62 -0.06 11.57 8.97
C ASP A 62 -0.98 11.63 10.20
N SER A 63 -1.79 10.59 10.44
CA SER A 63 -2.92 10.61 11.41
C SER A 63 -3.87 11.80 11.20
N LYS A 64 -4.02 12.29 9.96
CA LYS A 64 -4.83 13.48 9.63
C LYS A 64 -5.85 13.18 8.52
N PHE A 65 -7.12 13.48 8.80
CA PHE A 65 -8.20 13.42 7.83
C PHE A 65 -8.40 14.78 7.15
N ASN A 66 -8.43 14.80 5.81
CA ASN A 66 -8.75 16.01 5.03
C ASN A 66 -10.15 15.88 4.42
N VAL A 67 -11.04 16.84 4.74
CA VAL A 67 -12.44 16.86 4.28
C VAL A 67 -12.56 17.21 2.78
N ASN A 68 -11.55 17.86 2.20
CA ASN A 68 -11.54 18.27 0.80
C ASN A 68 -10.94 17.16 -0.09
N HIS A 69 -11.77 16.21 -0.51
CA HIS A 69 -11.37 15.18 -1.47
C HIS A 69 -11.45 15.71 -2.91
N VAL A 70 -10.28 15.98 -3.49
CA VAL A 70 -10.11 16.14 -4.94
C VAL A 70 -9.69 14.78 -5.52
N SER A 71 -10.15 14.44 -6.73
CA SER A 71 -9.73 13.20 -7.39
C SER A 71 -8.21 13.19 -7.61
N THR A 72 -7.54 12.09 -7.25
CA THR A 72 -6.09 11.92 -7.50
C THR A 72 -5.81 11.92 -9.00
N VAL A 73 -4.96 12.84 -9.44
CA VAL A 73 -4.45 12.89 -10.81
C VAL A 73 -3.04 12.30 -10.80
N GLY A 74 -2.87 11.12 -11.40
CA GLY A 74 -1.59 10.41 -11.41
C GLY A 74 -1.40 9.46 -10.23
N VAL A 75 -0.17 9.34 -9.74
CA VAL A 75 0.24 8.43 -8.66
C VAL A 75 1.11 9.19 -7.68
N ASP A 76 0.79 9.08 -6.39
CA ASP A 76 1.57 9.65 -5.29
C ASP A 76 2.04 8.51 -4.36
N PHE A 77 3.11 8.71 -3.60
CA PHE A 77 3.54 7.72 -2.62
C PHE A 77 4.00 8.36 -1.32
N LYS A 78 3.83 7.62 -0.23
CA LYS A 78 4.41 7.97 1.07
C LYS A 78 5.21 6.81 1.64
N THR A 79 6.27 7.16 2.36
CA THR A 79 7.08 6.23 3.12
C THR A 79 6.66 6.28 4.58
N VAL A 80 6.34 5.11 5.16
CA VAL A 80 5.96 4.97 6.56
C VAL A 80 6.81 3.88 7.20
N HIS A 81 7.44 4.19 8.33
CA HIS A 81 8.20 3.22 9.12
C HIS A 81 7.32 2.66 10.24
N LEU A 82 7.33 1.34 10.41
CA LEU A 82 6.66 0.65 11.51
C LEU A 82 7.49 -0.54 11.98
N THR A 83 7.17 -1.04 13.17
CA THR A 83 7.78 -2.24 13.73
C THR A 83 6.75 -3.36 13.76
N VAL A 84 7.00 -4.43 13.02
CA VAL A 84 6.13 -5.62 12.93
C VAL A 84 6.95 -6.85 13.27
N LEU A 85 6.45 -7.72 14.16
CA LEU A 85 7.19 -8.88 14.67
C LEU A 85 8.60 -8.52 15.21
N ASN A 86 8.71 -7.40 15.91
CA ASN A 86 9.98 -6.84 16.42
C ASN A 86 11.04 -6.55 15.34
N ARG A 87 10.63 -6.41 14.07
CA ARG A 87 11.50 -6.00 12.96
C ARG A 87 11.10 -4.62 12.45
N PRO A 88 12.07 -3.71 12.22
CA PRO A 88 11.80 -2.45 11.54
C PRO A 88 11.45 -2.70 10.08
N VAL A 89 10.39 -2.05 9.63
CA VAL A 89 9.82 -2.19 8.30
C VAL A 89 9.53 -0.81 7.73
N GLN A 90 10.01 -0.57 6.52
CA GLN A 90 9.70 0.59 5.72
C GLN A 90 8.67 0.20 4.65
N LEU A 91 7.47 0.79 4.73
CA LEU A 91 6.44 0.66 3.70
C LEU A 91 6.46 1.88 2.78
N GLN A 92 6.63 1.64 1.48
CA GLN A 92 6.34 2.63 0.45
C GLN A 92 4.94 2.37 -0.09
N VAL A 93 3.98 3.18 0.31
CA VAL A 93 2.57 3.01 -0.06
C VAL A 93 2.23 3.96 -1.21
N TRP A 94 1.82 3.38 -2.33
CA TRP A 94 1.49 4.06 -3.57
C TRP A 94 -0.02 4.26 -3.67
N ASP A 95 -0.46 5.52 -3.62
CA ASP A 95 -1.84 5.91 -3.88
C ASP A 95 -2.04 6.08 -5.39
N THR A 96 -2.97 5.30 -5.95
CA THR A 96 -3.25 5.30 -7.39
C THR A 96 -4.57 5.99 -7.68
N ALA A 97 -4.65 6.68 -8.83
CA ALA A 97 -5.92 7.17 -9.33
C ALA A 97 -6.88 5.99 -9.59
N GLY A 98 -8.07 6.02 -9.01
CA GLY A 98 -9.08 4.98 -9.19
C GLY A 98 -9.90 5.08 -10.48
N GLN A 99 -9.51 5.94 -11.43
CA GLN A 99 -10.22 6.10 -12.69
C GLN A 99 -9.69 5.12 -13.73
N GLU A 100 -10.63 4.48 -14.40
CA GLU A 100 -10.43 3.56 -15.52
C GLU A 100 -9.56 4.15 -16.64
N ARG A 101 -9.66 5.46 -16.89
CA ARG A 101 -8.86 6.16 -17.91
C ARG A 101 -7.36 6.19 -17.61
N TYR A 102 -6.94 5.96 -16.37
CA TYR A 102 -5.53 5.92 -15.98
C TYR A 102 -4.98 4.49 -15.81
N ARG A 103 -5.75 3.44 -16.11
CA ARG A 103 -5.32 2.03 -15.94
C ARG A 103 -4.03 1.66 -16.68
N SER A 104 -3.80 2.21 -17.87
CA SER A 104 -2.54 2.00 -18.62
C SER A 104 -1.32 2.55 -17.87
N ILE A 105 -1.50 3.65 -17.14
CA ILE A 105 -0.46 4.25 -16.30
C ILE A 105 -0.22 3.38 -15.06
N ILE A 106 -1.30 2.90 -14.41
CA ILE A 106 -1.22 2.04 -13.21
C ILE A 106 -0.47 0.74 -13.50
N THR A 107 -0.56 0.21 -14.73
CA THR A 107 0.10 -1.03 -15.17
C THR A 107 1.61 -1.04 -14.87
N ALA A 108 2.29 0.12 -15.02
CA ALA A 108 3.72 0.24 -14.73
C ALA A 108 4.05 0.10 -13.23
N TYR A 109 3.09 0.36 -12.34
CA TYR A 109 3.32 0.37 -10.89
C TYR A 109 3.14 -1.01 -10.24
N TYR A 110 2.45 -1.95 -10.89
CA TYR A 110 2.35 -3.33 -10.41
C TYR A 110 3.71 -4.02 -10.33
N ARG A 111 4.67 -3.63 -11.19
CA ARG A 111 6.02 -4.17 -11.13
C ARG A 111 6.70 -3.78 -9.81
N GLY A 112 7.24 -4.79 -9.13
CA GLY A 112 7.87 -4.65 -7.81
C GLY A 112 6.87 -4.42 -6.67
N ALA A 113 5.56 -4.57 -6.90
CA ALA A 113 4.57 -4.57 -5.83
C ALA A 113 4.78 -5.79 -4.93
N HIS A 114 5.04 -5.55 -3.65
CA HIS A 114 5.13 -6.61 -2.65
C HIS A 114 3.72 -6.90 -2.10
N GLY A 115 2.96 -5.84 -1.79
CA GLY A 115 1.59 -5.96 -1.29
C GLY A 115 0.59 -5.09 -2.04
N ILE A 116 -0.69 -5.46 -1.97
CA ILE A 116 -1.81 -4.75 -2.58
C ILE A 116 -2.98 -4.68 -1.59
N LEU A 117 -3.51 -3.47 -1.40
CA LEU A 117 -4.81 -3.27 -0.75
C LEU A 117 -5.86 -3.01 -1.83
N LEU A 118 -6.81 -3.95 -1.96
CA LEU A 118 -7.97 -3.83 -2.83
C LEU A 118 -9.10 -3.17 -2.05
N THR A 119 -9.34 -1.88 -2.27
CA THR A 119 -10.30 -1.09 -1.51
C THR A 119 -11.62 -0.91 -2.27
N PHE A 120 -12.74 -1.17 -1.59
CA PHE A 120 -14.07 -0.74 -2.01
C PHE A 120 -14.74 0.11 -0.93
N ASP A 121 -15.89 0.70 -1.27
CA ASP A 121 -16.71 1.50 -0.36
C ASP A 121 -17.93 0.69 0.08
N LEU A 122 -18.08 0.49 1.40
CA LEU A 122 -19.19 -0.27 1.98
C LEU A 122 -20.57 0.32 1.63
N THR A 123 -20.64 1.60 1.27
CA THR A 123 -21.87 2.30 0.88
C THR A 123 -22.16 2.25 -0.62
N ARG A 124 -21.27 1.65 -1.44
CA ARG A 124 -21.36 1.72 -2.90
C ARG A 124 -21.09 0.36 -3.56
N ARG A 125 -22.18 -0.35 -3.85
CA ARG A 125 -22.17 -1.71 -4.42
C ARG A 125 -21.30 -1.87 -5.67
N GLU A 126 -21.37 -0.92 -6.60
CA GLU A 126 -20.57 -0.95 -7.83
C GLU A 126 -19.05 -1.08 -7.56
N SER A 127 -18.55 -0.40 -6.52
CA SER A 127 -17.12 -0.46 -6.17
C SER A 127 -16.69 -1.83 -5.63
N TYR A 128 -17.62 -2.56 -5.02
CA TYR A 128 -17.41 -3.95 -4.58
C TYR A 128 -17.45 -4.91 -5.77
N ASP A 129 -18.43 -4.76 -6.67
CA ASP A 129 -18.56 -5.60 -7.86
C ASP A 129 -17.30 -5.49 -8.76
N ASN A 130 -16.69 -4.30 -8.80
CA ASN A 130 -15.46 -4.04 -9.55
C ASN A 130 -14.19 -4.65 -8.93
N ILE A 131 -14.22 -5.19 -7.70
CA ILE A 131 -13.04 -5.80 -7.05
C ILE A 131 -12.47 -6.94 -7.87
N ARG A 132 -13.32 -7.80 -8.45
CA ARG A 132 -12.87 -8.92 -9.30
C ARG A 132 -12.08 -8.42 -10.50
N ARG A 133 -12.52 -7.32 -11.10
CA ARG A 133 -11.82 -6.68 -12.23
C ARG A 133 -10.46 -6.15 -11.80
N TRP A 134 -10.36 -5.50 -10.64
CA TRP A 134 -9.08 -5.06 -10.09
C TRP A 134 -8.14 -6.22 -9.81
N LEU A 135 -8.65 -7.32 -9.25
CA LEU A 135 -7.84 -8.52 -8.99
C LEU A 135 -7.36 -9.19 -10.29
N LEU A 136 -8.17 -9.21 -11.35
CA LEU A 136 -7.70 -9.70 -12.66
C LEU A 136 -6.51 -8.89 -13.17
N ASP A 137 -6.52 -7.56 -12.99
CA ASP A 137 -5.39 -6.71 -13.36
C ASP A 137 -4.16 -6.98 -12.47
N VAL A 138 -4.35 -7.25 -11.17
CA VAL A 138 -3.28 -7.70 -10.25
C VAL A 138 -2.65 -8.99 -10.77
N ASN A 139 -3.46 -10.03 -10.99
CA ASN A 139 -2.98 -11.34 -11.39
C ASN A 139 -2.27 -11.33 -12.76
N LYS A 140 -2.59 -10.36 -13.60
CA LYS A 140 -1.98 -10.20 -14.93
C LYS A 140 -0.63 -9.50 -14.89
N HIS A 141 -0.40 -8.57 -13.96
CA HIS A 141 0.76 -7.66 -14.01
C HIS A 141 1.65 -7.68 -12.77
N ALA A 142 1.16 -8.17 -11.62
CA ALA A 142 1.93 -8.28 -10.38
C ALA A 142 2.70 -9.61 -10.30
N HIS A 143 3.62 -9.71 -9.36
CA HIS A 143 4.37 -10.94 -9.12
C HIS A 143 3.46 -12.00 -8.45
N GLN A 144 3.73 -13.29 -8.66
CA GLN A 144 2.92 -14.37 -8.07
C GLN A 144 2.97 -14.40 -6.53
N HIS A 145 4.00 -13.81 -5.93
CA HIS A 145 4.15 -13.70 -4.48
C HIS A 145 3.58 -12.42 -3.89
N THR A 146 2.98 -11.55 -4.70
CA THR A 146 2.37 -10.31 -4.23
C THR A 146 1.20 -10.62 -3.27
N LYS A 147 1.29 -10.14 -2.03
CA LYS A 147 0.23 -10.32 -1.03
C LYS A 147 -0.92 -9.36 -1.30
N THR A 148 -2.15 -9.85 -1.18
CA THR A 148 -3.34 -9.03 -1.43
C THR A 148 -4.29 -9.11 -0.25
N VAL A 149 -4.86 -7.97 0.13
CA VAL A 149 -5.86 -7.85 1.19
C VAL A 149 -7.06 -7.06 0.65
N LEU A 150 -8.27 -7.54 0.95
CA LEU A 150 -9.52 -6.86 0.64
C LEU A 150 -9.88 -5.88 1.76
N VAL A 151 -10.27 -4.66 1.40
CA VAL A 151 -10.55 -3.57 2.34
C VAL A 151 -11.90 -2.93 2.03
N GLY A 152 -12.87 -3.06 2.93
CA GLY A 152 -14.14 -2.33 2.88
C GLY A 152 -14.05 -1.04 3.67
N ASN A 153 -13.97 0.11 3.01
CA ASN A 153 -13.86 1.42 3.68
C ASN A 153 -15.24 2.04 3.97
N LYS A 154 -15.23 3.10 4.79
CA LYS A 154 -16.39 3.89 5.22
C LYS A 154 -17.33 3.15 6.17
N LYS A 155 -16.75 2.30 7.03
CA LYS A 155 -17.46 1.60 8.12
C LYS A 155 -18.20 2.55 9.08
N ASP A 156 -17.79 3.81 9.17
CA ASP A 156 -18.42 4.83 10.02
C ASP A 156 -19.84 5.24 9.58
N VAL A 157 -20.22 4.99 8.33
CA VAL A 157 -21.55 5.30 7.79
C VAL A 157 -22.36 4.03 7.52
N ASP A 158 -22.39 3.15 8.53
CA ASP A 158 -23.03 1.83 8.47
C ASP A 158 -24.53 1.87 8.09
N HIS A 159 -25.24 2.93 8.46
CA HIS A 159 -26.64 3.14 8.06
C HIS A 159 -26.85 3.31 6.54
N MET A 160 -25.78 3.60 5.78
CA MET A 160 -25.79 3.65 4.31
C MET A 160 -25.16 2.41 3.67
N ARG A 161 -24.91 1.34 4.43
CA ARG A 161 -24.27 0.12 3.95
C ARG A 161 -25.08 -0.52 2.81
N ASN A 162 -24.37 -0.84 1.74
CA ASN A 162 -24.88 -1.52 0.53
C ASN A 162 -24.17 -2.86 0.25
N VAL A 163 -23.13 -3.17 1.04
CA VAL A 163 -22.40 -4.44 0.99
C VAL A 163 -22.29 -4.97 2.42
N THR A 164 -22.87 -6.14 2.67
CA THR A 164 -22.82 -6.73 4.01
C THR A 164 -21.45 -7.29 4.30
N ARG A 165 -21.16 -7.49 5.59
CA ARG A 165 -19.91 -8.09 6.02
C ARG A 165 -19.78 -9.52 5.49
N GLU A 166 -20.89 -10.26 5.49
CA GLU A 166 -20.97 -11.64 5.02
C GLU A 166 -20.65 -11.72 3.52
N GLU A 167 -21.23 -10.85 2.69
CA GLU A 167 -20.93 -10.81 1.24
C GLU A 167 -19.44 -10.54 0.97
N ALA A 168 -18.83 -9.66 1.76
CA ALA A 168 -17.42 -9.32 1.61
C ALA A 168 -16.49 -10.43 2.13
N GLU A 169 -16.84 -11.09 3.22
CA GLU A 169 -16.13 -12.25 3.77
C GLU A 169 -16.22 -13.45 2.82
N GLU A 170 -17.37 -13.70 2.21
CA GLU A 170 -17.57 -14.74 1.20
C GLU A 170 -16.68 -14.50 -0.03
N LEU A 171 -16.66 -13.27 -0.55
CA LEU A 171 -15.77 -12.90 -1.65
C LEU A 171 -14.30 -13.08 -1.27
N ALA A 172 -13.88 -12.60 -0.11
CA ALA A 172 -12.49 -12.74 0.34
C ALA A 172 -12.06 -14.21 0.47
N LYS A 173 -12.96 -15.06 1.01
CA LYS A 173 -12.75 -16.51 1.09
C LYS A 173 -12.63 -17.15 -0.29
N GLU A 174 -13.50 -16.79 -1.23
CA GLU A 174 -13.42 -17.28 -2.61
C GLU A 174 -12.10 -16.89 -3.28
N LEU A 175 -11.64 -15.67 -3.04
CA LEU A 175 -10.40 -15.13 -3.60
C LEU A 175 -9.14 -15.59 -2.85
N GLY A 176 -9.28 -16.26 -1.70
CA GLY A 176 -8.16 -16.71 -0.87
C GLY A 176 -7.36 -15.57 -0.22
N ILE A 177 -8.00 -14.42 0.05
CA ILE A 177 -7.38 -13.22 0.64
C ILE A 177 -8.04 -12.86 1.96
N LYS A 178 -7.33 -12.13 2.83
CA LYS A 178 -7.93 -11.59 4.07
C LYS A 178 -8.82 -10.38 3.78
N TYR A 179 -9.77 -10.14 4.67
CA TYR A 179 -10.70 -9.01 4.59
C TYR A 179 -10.71 -8.18 5.87
N PHE A 180 -10.72 -6.86 5.70
CA PHE A 180 -10.87 -5.89 6.78
C PHE A 180 -11.91 -4.83 6.42
N GLU A 181 -12.74 -4.46 7.41
CA GLU A 181 -13.52 -3.23 7.34
C GLU A 181 -12.80 -2.10 8.06
N VAL A 182 -12.69 -0.94 7.41
CA VAL A 182 -12.00 0.22 7.93
C VAL A 182 -12.87 1.47 7.83
N SER A 183 -12.58 2.45 8.68
CA SER A 183 -13.02 3.83 8.48
C SER A 183 -11.81 4.73 8.50
N ALA A 184 -11.41 5.22 7.33
CA ALA A 184 -10.41 6.28 7.27
C ALA A 184 -10.87 7.53 8.02
N LYS A 185 -12.17 7.86 7.99
CA LYS A 185 -12.69 9.04 8.69
C LYS A 185 -12.60 8.94 10.22
N ALA A 186 -12.88 7.76 10.76
CA ALA A 186 -12.84 7.51 12.21
C ALA A 186 -11.47 7.00 12.69
N ASN A 187 -10.49 6.84 11.80
CA ASN A 187 -9.21 6.17 12.07
C ASN A 187 -9.37 4.75 12.65
N ASP A 188 -10.36 4.00 12.18
CA ASP A 188 -10.68 2.65 12.66
C ASP A 188 -10.21 1.59 11.66
N GLY A 189 -9.49 0.57 12.13
CA GLY A 189 -8.99 -0.55 11.31
C GLY A 189 -7.80 -0.23 10.41
N ILE A 190 -7.33 1.03 10.39
CA ILE A 190 -6.25 1.48 9.49
C ILE A 190 -4.91 0.85 9.87
N LYS A 191 -4.55 0.86 11.16
CA LYS A 191 -3.26 0.29 11.58
C LYS A 191 -3.25 -1.23 11.36
N GLU A 192 -4.35 -1.88 11.69
CA GLU A 192 -4.53 -3.32 11.64
C GLU A 192 -4.34 -3.87 10.23
N VAL A 193 -4.87 -3.21 9.20
CA VAL A 193 -4.69 -3.65 7.81
C VAL A 193 -3.24 -3.53 7.34
N PHE A 194 -2.53 -2.46 7.74
CA PHE A 194 -1.13 -2.26 7.35
C PHE A 194 -0.18 -3.16 8.14
N ASP A 195 -0.44 -3.40 9.42
CA ASP A 195 0.30 -4.38 10.22
C ASP A 195 0.12 -5.80 9.65
N ASP A 196 -1.11 -6.18 9.28
CA ASP A 196 -1.40 -7.51 8.75
C ASP A 196 -0.70 -7.78 7.41
N ILE A 197 -0.77 -6.84 6.47
CA ILE A 197 -0.08 -7.03 5.18
C ILE A 197 1.44 -7.03 5.35
N ALA A 198 2.00 -6.19 6.24
CA ALA A 198 3.42 -6.23 6.55
C ALA A 198 3.82 -7.57 7.18
N GLN A 199 3.02 -8.10 8.11
CA GLN A 199 3.25 -9.42 8.70
C GLN A 199 3.23 -10.52 7.63
N GLN A 200 2.22 -10.54 6.75
CA GLN A 200 2.13 -11.53 5.66
C GLN A 200 3.36 -11.49 4.74
N LEU A 201 3.90 -10.30 4.48
CA LEU A 201 5.07 -10.12 3.64
C LEU A 201 6.33 -10.66 4.31
N ILE A 202 6.51 -10.32 5.58
CA ILE A 202 7.60 -10.81 6.42
C ILE A 202 7.60 -12.34 6.55
N GLU A 203 6.43 -12.95 6.71
CA GLU A 203 6.28 -14.41 6.82
C GLU A 203 6.47 -15.14 5.49
N SER A 204 6.37 -14.42 4.36
CA SER A 204 6.60 -14.97 3.03
C SER A 204 8.03 -14.79 2.51
N MET A 205 8.92 -14.26 3.35
CA MET A 205 10.36 -14.17 3.08
C MET A 205 11.07 -15.51 3.25
#